data_AF-A0A0S8HA99-F1
#
_entry.id   AF-A0A0S8HA99-F1
#
_cell.length_a   1.000
_cell.length_b   1.000
_cell.length_c   1.000
_cell.angle_alpha   90.00
_cell.angle_beta   90.00
_cell.angle_gamma   90.00
#
_symmetry.space_group_name_H-M   'P 1'
#
loop_
_entity.id
_entity.type
_entity.pdbx_description
1 polymer ?
#
loop_
_entity_poly.entity_id
_entity_poly.type
_entity_poly.pdbx_seq_one_letter_code
_entity_poly.pdbx_strand_id
1 'polypeptide(L)'
;MSWLSSRDIYPIAGGLYLNREYFFEYIIILNLNLILGKKWIINQEKILIISNSSYHKIGILFFLFLGFVISLASAQLRTVTGTITSEEGDPLAGVIIMVRGTTQETLTGADGKYSIGITGTDA
;
A
#
# COMPACT_ATOMS: atom_id res chain seq x y z
N MET A 1 -5.76 9.78 47.01
CA MET A 1 -4.54 9.41 46.27
C MET A 1 -4.86 8.20 45.38
N SER A 2 -5.41 8.45 44.19
CA SER A 2 -5.70 7.39 43.22
C SER A 2 -4.46 7.19 42.34
N TRP A 3 -3.87 6.03 42.47
CA TRP A 3 -2.82 5.50 41.61
C TRP A 3 -3.27 5.61 40.15
N LEU A 4 -2.69 6.57 39.40
CA LEU A 4 -2.93 6.71 37.98
C LEU A 4 -2.39 5.47 37.26
N SER A 5 -3.24 4.89 36.41
CA SER A 5 -2.94 3.81 35.47
C SER A 5 -1.61 4.08 34.76
N SER A 6 -0.54 3.48 35.26
CA SER A 6 0.84 3.63 34.75
C SER A 6 1.07 2.94 33.38
N ARG A 7 0.00 2.59 32.65
CA ARG A 7 0.08 1.82 31.40
C ARG A 7 -0.25 2.61 30.13
N ASP A 8 -0.77 3.84 30.26
CA ASP A 8 -1.30 4.59 29.12
C ASP A 8 -0.45 5.81 28.75
N ILE A 9 0.78 5.89 29.25
CA ILE A 9 1.68 7.03 29.04
C ILE A 9 3.07 6.53 28.60
N TYR A 10 3.56 7.03 27.48
CA TYR A 10 4.83 6.65 26.86
C TYR A 10 5.88 7.77 26.98
N PRO A 11 7.13 7.44 27.34
CA PRO A 11 8.20 8.43 27.41
C PRO A 11 8.63 8.90 26.00
N ILE A 12 8.93 10.18 25.89
CA ILE A 12 9.54 10.81 24.71
C ILE A 12 10.83 11.55 25.09
N ALA A 13 11.59 12.01 24.09
CA ALA A 13 12.87 12.69 24.32
C ALA A 13 12.71 13.91 25.23
N GLY A 14 13.69 14.13 26.13
CA GLY A 14 13.69 15.26 27.07
C GLY A 14 12.94 15.02 28.38
N GLY A 15 12.61 13.77 28.72
CA GLY A 15 11.93 13.44 29.99
C GLY A 15 10.43 13.75 30.02
N LEU A 16 9.85 14.01 28.85
CA LEU A 16 8.43 14.26 28.67
C LEU A 16 7.68 12.94 28.41
N TYR A 17 6.37 12.99 28.62
CA TYR A 17 5.49 11.84 28.57
C TYR A 17 4.24 12.16 27.75
N LEU A 18 3.84 11.28 26.85
CA LEU A 18 2.63 11.41 26.02
C LEU A 18 1.64 10.28 26.31
N ASN A 19 0.35 10.57 26.25
CA ASN A 19 -0.68 9.53 26.31
C ASN A 19 -0.57 8.60 25.09
N ARG A 20 -0.95 7.32 25.24
CA ARG A 20 -1.01 6.29 24.20
C ARG A 20 -1.65 6.77 22.91
N GLU A 21 -2.71 7.57 23.02
CA GLU A 21 -3.45 8.14 21.89
C GLU A 21 -2.59 9.05 21.01
N TYR A 22 -1.65 9.80 21.60
CA TYR A 22 -0.79 10.76 20.90
C TYR A 22 0.59 10.18 20.53
N PHE A 23 0.96 9.02 21.07
CA PHE A 23 2.28 8.42 20.87
C PHE A 23 2.52 8.01 19.41
N PHE A 24 1.54 7.38 18.76
CA PHE A 24 1.67 6.98 17.35
C PHE A 24 1.82 8.18 16.42
N GLU A 25 1.05 9.25 16.66
CA GLU A 25 1.15 10.49 15.89
C GLU A 25 2.53 11.14 16.03
N TYR A 26 3.06 11.17 17.26
CA TYR A 26 4.42 11.65 17.53
C TYR A 26 5.47 10.87 16.74
N ILE A 27 5.36 9.53 16.68
CA ILE A 27 6.28 8.69 15.90
C ILE A 27 6.16 8.97 14.40
N ILE A 28 4.95 9.15 13.86
CA ILE A 28 4.75 9.48 12.45
C ILE A 28 5.38 10.83 12.10
N ILE A 29 5.13 11.85 12.92
CA ILE A 29 5.70 13.18 12.75
C ILE A 29 7.23 13.12 12.84
N LEU A 30 7.79 12.37 13.78
CA LEU A 30 9.24 12.19 13.92
C LEU A 30 9.84 11.57 12.65
N ASN A 31 9.25 10.50 12.14
CA ASN A 31 9.71 9.83 10.92
C ASN A 31 9.58 10.73 9.67
N LEU A 32 8.48 11.46 9.53
CA LEU A 32 8.32 12.42 8.44
C LEU A 32 9.37 13.53 8.48
N ASN A 33 9.69 14.03 9.66
CA ASN A 33 10.72 15.06 9.80
C ASN A 33 12.14 14.54 9.53
N LEU A 34 12.42 13.28 9.87
CA LEU A 34 13.65 12.60 9.48
C LEU A 34 13.77 12.50 7.95
N ILE A 35 12.69 12.13 7.27
CA ILE A 35 12.64 12.04 5.80
C ILE A 35 12.81 13.42 5.15
N LEU A 36 12.20 14.46 5.72
CA LEU A 36 12.24 15.83 5.19
C LEU A 36 13.50 16.62 5.59
N GLY A 37 14.43 16.01 6.35
CA GLY A 37 15.64 16.68 6.82
C GLY A 37 15.39 17.88 7.75
N LYS A 38 14.19 17.99 8.33
CA LYS A 38 13.80 19.11 9.20
C LYS A 38 14.21 18.80 10.64
N LYS A 39 15.27 19.45 11.13
CA LYS A 39 15.70 19.39 12.53
C LYS A 39 14.85 20.33 13.38
N TRP A 40 14.03 19.80 14.27
CA TRP A 40 13.20 20.64 15.14
C TRP A 40 13.97 21.14 16.36
N ILE A 41 13.96 22.47 16.54
CA ILE A 41 14.15 23.10 17.85
C ILE A 41 12.78 23.01 18.54
N ILE A 42 12.59 21.95 19.33
CA ILE A 42 11.40 21.81 20.16
C ILE A 42 11.61 22.68 21.40
N ASN A 43 10.98 23.86 21.43
CA ASN A 43 10.98 24.72 22.61
C ASN A 43 10.03 24.12 23.67
N GLN A 44 10.59 23.76 24.83
CA GLN A 44 9.95 22.94 25.88
C GLN A 44 8.74 23.59 26.56
N GLU A 45 8.52 24.89 26.34
CA GLU A 45 7.49 25.66 27.06
C GLU A 45 6.09 25.57 26.45
N LYS A 46 5.95 25.06 25.22
CA LYS A 46 4.66 24.90 24.51
C LYS A 46 4.15 23.45 24.46
N ILE A 47 4.62 22.58 25.36
CA ILE A 47 4.14 21.20 25.49
C ILE A 47 3.19 21.14 26.70
N LEU A 48 2.21 22.03 26.73
CA LEU A 48 1.04 21.85 27.59
C LEU A 48 -0.12 21.44 26.68
N ILE A 49 -0.29 20.11 26.59
CA ILE A 49 -1.51 19.41 26.20
C ILE A 49 -2.14 19.96 24.91
N ILE A 50 -1.60 19.55 23.75
CA ILE A 50 -2.39 19.61 22.52
C ILE A 50 -3.42 18.46 22.57
N SER A 51 -4.45 18.62 23.41
CA SER A 51 -5.71 17.88 23.27
C SER A 51 -6.55 18.63 22.24
N ASN A 52 -6.12 18.56 20.97
CA ASN A 52 -6.97 19.04 19.89
C ASN A 52 -7.65 17.81 19.28
N SER A 53 -8.93 17.62 19.64
CA SER A 53 -9.82 16.53 19.20
C SER A 53 -9.90 16.38 17.67
N SER A 54 -9.44 17.37 16.92
CA SER A 54 -9.46 17.42 15.45
C SER A 54 -8.56 16.39 14.76
N TYR A 55 -7.49 15.89 15.40
CA TYR A 55 -6.54 14.97 14.75
C TYR A 55 -7.09 13.56 14.54
N HIS A 56 -8.05 13.12 15.36
CA HIS A 56 -8.73 11.83 15.20
C HIS A 56 -9.49 11.73 13.87
N LYS A 57 -10.12 12.84 13.44
CA LYS A 57 -10.87 12.90 12.18
C LYS A 57 -9.95 12.84 10.97
N ILE A 58 -8.79 13.50 11.08
CA ILE A 58 -7.77 13.54 10.03
C ILE A 58 -7.06 12.20 9.90
N GLY A 59 -6.77 11.52 11.01
CA GLY A 59 -6.19 10.17 11.00
C GLY A 59 -7.11 9.14 10.34
N ILE A 60 -8.41 9.17 10.69
CA ILE A 60 -9.42 8.28 10.07
C ILE A 60 -9.55 8.56 8.58
N LEU A 61 -9.64 9.83 8.17
CA LEU A 61 -9.76 10.21 6.76
C LEU A 61 -8.54 9.79 5.94
N PHE A 62 -7.33 9.93 6.50
CA PHE A 62 -6.09 9.47 5.89
C PHE A 62 -6.06 7.95 5.71
N PHE A 63 -6.48 7.19 6.73
CA PHE A 63 -6.55 5.72 6.65
C PHE A 63 -7.59 5.24 5.63
N LEU A 64 -8.73 5.93 5.55
CA LEU A 64 -9.79 5.64 4.55
C LEU A 64 -9.30 5.91 3.13
N PHE A 65 -8.60 7.04 2.93
CA PHE A 65 -7.99 7.40 1.65
C PHE A 65 -6.90 6.40 1.24
N LEU A 66 -6.05 5.98 2.18
CA LEU A 66 -5.00 4.99 1.91
C LEU A 66 -5.60 3.63 1.53
N GLY A 67 -6.64 3.18 2.24
CA GLY A 67 -7.39 1.96 1.90
C GLY A 67 -8.05 2.02 0.52
N PHE A 68 -8.57 3.19 0.12
CA PHE A 68 -9.13 3.41 -1.21
C PHE A 68 -8.07 3.29 -2.31
N VAL A 69 -6.89 3.90 -2.14
CA VAL A 69 -5.77 3.80 -3.09
C VAL A 69 -5.29 2.35 -3.25
N ILE A 70 -5.22 1.58 -2.16
CA ILE A 70 -4.83 0.17 -2.19
C ILE A 70 -5.87 -0.68 -2.94
N SER A 71 -7.15 -0.32 -2.80
CA SER A 71 -8.25 -1.01 -3.50
C SER A 71 -8.17 -0.81 -5.02
N LEU A 72 -7.71 0.36 -5.50
CA LEU A 72 -7.45 0.62 -6.92
C LEU A 72 -6.28 -0.21 -7.48
N ALA A 73 -5.33 -0.63 -6.64
CA ALA A 73 -4.16 -1.41 -7.07
C ALA A 73 -4.46 -2.90 -7.33
N SER A 74 -5.69 -3.37 -7.04
CA SER A 74 -6.07 -4.79 -7.07
C SER A 74 -6.49 -5.32 -8.45
N ALA A 75 -6.02 -4.71 -9.54
CA ALA A 75 -6.32 -5.10 -10.92
C ALA A 75 -5.02 -5.32 -11.73
N GLN A 76 -4.10 -6.12 -11.21
CA GLN A 76 -2.83 -6.37 -11.90
C GLN A 76 -3.05 -7.29 -13.11
N LEU A 77 -2.98 -6.70 -14.29
CA LEU A 77 -2.96 -7.41 -15.57
C LEU A 77 -1.61 -8.15 -15.69
N ARG A 78 -1.63 -9.48 -15.71
CA ARG A 78 -0.45 -10.29 -16.01
C ARG A 78 -0.50 -10.63 -17.49
N THR A 79 0.59 -10.38 -18.22
CA THR A 79 0.64 -10.74 -19.64
C THR A 79 1.37 -12.07 -19.79
N VAL A 80 0.71 -13.06 -20.39
CA VAL A 80 1.31 -14.34 -20.76
C VAL A 80 1.65 -14.29 -22.23
N THR A 81 2.90 -14.58 -22.56
CA THR A 81 3.41 -14.63 -23.94
C THR A 81 4.06 -15.97 -24.23
N GLY A 82 3.94 -16.45 -25.45
CA GLY A 82 4.62 -17.65 -25.91
C GLY A 82 4.56 -17.80 -27.42
N THR A 83 5.07 -18.93 -27.91
CA THR A 83 5.06 -19.30 -29.33
C THR A 83 4.46 -20.69 -29.48
N ILE A 84 3.59 -20.90 -30.46
CA ILE A 84 3.05 -22.21 -30.81
C ILE A 84 3.81 -22.75 -32.01
N THR A 85 4.34 -23.97 -31.89
CA THR A 85 5.05 -24.69 -32.94
C THR A 85 4.40 -26.03 -33.23
N SER A 86 4.53 -26.53 -34.46
CA SER A 86 4.16 -27.89 -34.85
C SER A 86 5.12 -28.92 -34.25
N GLU A 87 4.81 -30.21 -34.40
CA GLU A 87 5.72 -31.31 -34.01
C GLU A 87 7.07 -31.26 -34.77
N GLU A 88 7.09 -30.61 -35.93
CA GLU A 88 8.27 -30.44 -36.78
C GLU A 88 9.06 -29.15 -36.44
N GLY A 89 8.53 -28.32 -35.53
CA GLY A 89 9.17 -27.09 -35.04
C GLY A 89 8.75 -25.80 -35.76
N ASP A 90 7.87 -25.90 -36.76
CA ASP A 90 7.40 -24.73 -37.52
C ASP A 90 6.35 -23.91 -36.76
N PRO A 91 6.40 -22.57 -36.79
CA PRO A 91 5.44 -21.72 -36.09
C PRO A 91 4.04 -21.86 -36.70
N LEU A 92 3.04 -22.00 -35.83
CA LEU A 92 1.63 -22.13 -36.24
C LEU A 92 0.89 -20.81 -36.10
N ALA A 93 0.44 -20.25 -37.22
CA ALA A 93 -0.37 -19.04 -37.28
C ALA A 93 -1.88 -19.34 -37.28
N GLY A 94 -2.68 -18.44 -36.70
CA GLY A 94 -4.15 -18.55 -36.72
C GLY A 94 -4.75 -19.53 -35.71
N VAL A 95 -3.95 -20.06 -34.78
CA VAL A 95 -4.40 -20.87 -33.64
C VAL A 95 -5.08 -19.99 -32.60
N ILE A 96 -6.25 -20.42 -32.11
CA ILE A 96 -7.01 -19.78 -31.03
C ILE A 96 -6.51 -20.26 -29.67
N ILE A 97 -6.22 -19.31 -28.78
CA ILE A 97 -5.78 -19.57 -27.41
C ILE A 97 -6.81 -18.97 -26.47
N MET A 98 -7.36 -19.80 -25.58
CA MET A 98 -8.40 -19.42 -24.63
C MET A 98 -7.90 -19.58 -23.19
N VAL A 99 -8.17 -18.60 -22.33
CA VAL A 99 -7.86 -18.70 -20.90
C VAL A 99 -8.99 -19.47 -20.21
N ARG A 100 -8.63 -20.60 -19.58
CA ARG A 100 -9.59 -21.50 -18.92
C ARG A 100 -10.44 -20.73 -17.91
N GLY A 101 -11.76 -20.88 -18.02
CA GLY A 101 -12.71 -20.24 -17.09
C GLY A 101 -13.07 -18.80 -17.44
N THR A 102 -12.52 -18.25 -18.53
CA THR A 102 -12.85 -16.91 -19.05
C THR A 102 -13.34 -17.01 -20.49
N THR A 103 -13.93 -15.93 -21.01
CA THR A 103 -14.21 -15.77 -22.45
C THR A 103 -13.10 -15.00 -23.17
N GLN A 104 -11.92 -14.85 -22.56
CA GLN A 104 -10.80 -14.17 -23.18
C GLN A 104 -10.06 -15.12 -24.11
N GLU A 105 -9.87 -14.65 -25.35
CA GLU A 105 -9.24 -15.39 -26.42
C GLU A 105 -8.21 -14.50 -27.13
N THR A 106 -7.15 -15.11 -27.65
CA THR A 106 -6.18 -14.45 -28.52
C THR A 106 -5.84 -15.37 -29.69
N LEU A 107 -5.41 -14.77 -30.81
CA LEU A 107 -4.96 -15.49 -32.00
C LEU A 107 -3.44 -15.40 -32.10
N THR A 108 -2.82 -16.49 -32.52
CA THR A 108 -1.38 -16.49 -32.87
C THR A 108 -1.13 -15.68 -34.13
N GLY A 109 -0.05 -14.90 -34.11
CA GLY A 109 0.43 -14.14 -35.26
C GLY A 109 1.09 -15.00 -36.34
N ALA A 110 1.54 -14.37 -37.42
CA ALA A 110 2.22 -15.05 -38.53
C ALA A 110 3.55 -15.75 -38.13
N ASP A 111 4.12 -15.36 -37.00
CA ASP A 111 5.33 -15.94 -36.40
C ASP A 111 5.02 -16.95 -35.27
N GLY A 112 3.75 -17.35 -35.13
CA GLY A 112 3.28 -18.28 -34.10
C GLY A 112 3.26 -17.71 -32.68
N LYS A 113 3.59 -16.41 -32.50
CA LYS A 113 3.58 -15.78 -31.19
C LYS A 113 2.18 -15.40 -30.74
N TYR A 114 1.96 -15.45 -29.44
CA TYR A 114 0.76 -14.94 -28.80
C TYR A 114 1.08 -14.08 -27.58
N SER A 115 0.15 -13.20 -27.25
CA SER A 115 0.15 -12.39 -26.03
C SER A 115 -1.28 -12.30 -25.52
N ILE A 116 -1.52 -12.72 -24.29
CA ILE A 116 -2.83 -12.64 -23.64
C ILE A 116 -2.71 -12.06 -22.25
N GLY A 117 -3.54 -11.07 -21.94
CA GLY A 117 -3.66 -10.49 -20.60
C GLY A 117 -4.57 -11.37 -19.74
N ILE A 118 -4.05 -11.88 -18.63
CA ILE A 118 -4.84 -12.55 -17.60
C ILE A 118 -4.97 -11.63 -16.39
N THR A 119 -6.16 -11.59 -15.82
CA THR A 119 -6.38 -10.97 -14.51
C THR A 119 -6.02 -11.97 -13.41
N GLY A 120 -5.45 -11.50 -12.30
CA GLY A 120 -4.95 -12.39 -11.24
C GLY A 120 -5.97 -13.32 -10.58
N THR A 121 -7.26 -13.13 -10.86
CA THR A 121 -8.37 -14.00 -10.45
C THR A 121 -8.48 -15.27 -11.31
N ASP A 122 -7.88 -15.27 -12.50
CA ASP A 122 -8.01 -16.34 -13.51
C ASP A 122 -6.75 -17.22 -13.64
N ALA A 123 -5.80 -17.06 -12.70
CA ALA A 123 -4.51 -17.76 -12.66
C ALA A 123 -4.52 -18.98 -11.73
#